data_AF-A0A379VRW5-F1
#
_entry.id   AF-A0A379VRW5-F1
#
_cell.length_a   1.000
_cell.length_b   1.000
_cell.length_c   1.000
_cell.angle_alpha   90.00
_cell.angle_beta   90.00
_cell.angle_gamma   90.00
#
_symmetry.space_group_name_H-M   'P 1'
#
loop_
_entity.id
_entity.type
_entity.pdbx_description
1 polymer ?
#
loop_
_entity_poly.entity_id
_entity_poly.type
_entity_poly.pdbx_seq_one_letter_code
_entity_poly.pdbx_strand_id
1 'polypeptide(L)'
;MLSVLTGNVGINGGNSGVREGTWDLGVEWFSMLENPVKTQISVFTWTDAIDHGAEMTATRDGVRGKDKLDVPIKFLWCYASNTLINQHGDIAPHPRGASGRQ
;
A
#
# COMPACT_ATOMS: atom_id res chain seq x y z
N MET A 1 -12.13 14.06 10.00
CA MET A 1 -13.20 13.42 10.80
C MET A 1 -13.49 14.14 12.11
N LEU A 2 -12.46 14.59 12.86
CA LEU A 2 -12.64 15.35 14.10
C LEU A 2 -13.59 16.55 13.96
N SER A 3 -13.47 17.33 12.88
CA SER A 3 -14.31 18.51 12.62
C SER A 3 -15.81 18.20 12.48
N VAL A 4 -16.14 16.98 12.03
CA VAL A 4 -17.54 16.49 11.94
C VAL A 4 -18.05 16.14 13.34
N LEU A 5 -17.24 15.45 14.13
CA LEU A 5 -17.58 15.06 15.50
C LEU A 5 -17.75 16.26 16.44
N THR A 6 -17.02 17.34 16.19
CA THR A 6 -17.11 18.57 16.98
C THR A 6 -18.07 19.60 16.41
N GLY A 7 -18.78 19.28 15.31
CA GLY A 7 -19.76 20.18 14.69
C GLY A 7 -19.16 21.41 13.99
N ASN A 8 -17.84 21.48 13.80
CA ASN A 8 -17.15 22.65 13.26
C ASN A 8 -17.38 22.89 11.75
N VAL A 9 -18.05 21.97 11.05
CA VAL A 9 -18.34 22.09 9.62
C VAL A 9 -19.46 23.10 9.40
N GLY A 10 -19.19 24.17 8.62
CA GLY A 10 -20.20 25.17 8.24
C GLY A 10 -20.38 26.32 9.24
N ILE A 11 -19.67 26.32 10.38
CA ILE A 11 -19.64 27.45 11.31
C ILE A 11 -18.63 28.50 10.81
N ASN A 12 -18.97 29.78 10.94
CA ASN A 12 -18.05 30.87 10.59
C ASN A 12 -16.74 30.76 11.40
N GLY A 13 -15.59 30.71 10.71
CA GLY A 13 -14.28 30.46 11.32
C GLY A 13 -13.92 28.97 11.52
N GLY A 14 -14.79 28.03 11.16
CA GLY A 14 -14.53 26.58 11.19
C GLY A 14 -13.98 26.02 9.87
N ASN A 15 -13.38 24.82 9.92
CA ASN A 15 -12.85 24.08 8.75
C ASN A 15 -13.34 22.62 8.81
N SER A 16 -13.63 22.00 7.66
CA SER A 16 -13.94 20.57 7.49
C SER A 16 -12.77 19.61 7.82
N GLY A 17 -11.58 20.15 8.08
CA GLY A 17 -10.34 19.42 8.34
C GLY A 17 -9.60 19.01 7.06
N VAL A 18 -10.03 19.51 5.90
CA VAL A 18 -9.36 19.29 4.61
C VAL A 18 -8.40 20.44 4.38
N ARG A 19 -7.22 20.16 3.80
CA ARG A 19 -6.36 21.24 3.30
C ARG A 19 -7.00 21.86 2.07
N GLU A 20 -6.76 23.15 1.86
CA GLU A 20 -7.21 23.89 0.69
C GLU A 20 -6.85 23.11 -0.58
N GLY A 21 -7.83 22.88 -1.44
CA GLY A 21 -7.60 22.22 -2.72
C GLY A 21 -6.77 23.11 -3.63
N THR A 22 -5.73 22.56 -4.24
CA THR A 22 -4.99 23.22 -5.33
C THR A 22 -5.74 23.03 -6.66
N TRP A 23 -5.45 23.87 -7.66
CA TRP A 23 -5.89 23.63 -9.03
C TRP A 23 -5.32 22.31 -9.53
N ASP A 24 -6.18 21.39 -9.97
CA ASP A 24 -5.77 20.08 -10.44
C ASP A 24 -5.47 20.15 -11.95
N LEU A 25 -4.24 19.83 -12.33
CA LEU A 25 -3.86 19.64 -13.72
C LEU A 25 -4.11 18.16 -14.03
N GLY A 26 -5.18 17.89 -14.77
CA GLY A 26 -5.55 16.52 -15.14
C GLY A 26 -4.35 15.75 -15.67
N VAL A 27 -4.00 14.68 -14.97
CA VAL A 27 -2.99 13.73 -15.43
C VAL A 27 -3.64 12.78 -16.43
N GLU A 28 -3.01 12.61 -17.59
CA GLU A 28 -3.44 11.59 -18.54
C GLU A 28 -3.18 10.21 -17.93
N TRP A 29 -4.24 9.41 -17.86
CA TRP A 29 -4.18 8.07 -17.31
C TRP A 29 -3.89 7.07 -18.43
N PHE A 30 -3.09 6.06 -18.11
CA PHE A 30 -2.99 4.90 -18.99
C PHE A 30 -4.34 4.16 -19.00
N SER A 31 -4.79 3.70 -20.18
CA SER A 31 -5.98 2.87 -20.26
C SER A 31 -5.80 1.61 -19.40
N MET A 32 -6.65 1.41 -18.39
CA MET A 32 -6.52 0.27 -17.49
C MET A 32 -6.72 -1.03 -18.26
N LEU A 33 -5.71 -1.90 -18.24
CA LEU A 33 -5.80 -3.25 -18.77
C LEU A 33 -6.51 -4.18 -17.78
N GLU A 34 -7.14 -5.24 -18.27
CA GLU A 34 -7.65 -6.28 -17.38
C GLU A 34 -6.48 -7.10 -16.82
N ASN A 35 -6.40 -7.22 -15.49
CA ASN A 35 -5.37 -8.04 -14.85
C ASN A 35 -5.72 -9.54 -15.00
N PRO A 36 -4.92 -10.34 -15.72
CA PRO A 36 -5.16 -11.78 -15.88
C PRO A 36 -4.81 -12.57 -14.60
N VAL A 37 -4.00 -12.01 -13.70
CA VAL A 37 -3.58 -12.63 -12.44
C VAL A 37 -4.55 -12.25 -11.33
N LYS A 38 -5.37 -13.20 -10.89
CA LYS A 38 -6.33 -12.99 -9.78
C LYS A 38 -5.79 -13.37 -8.41
N THR A 39 -4.59 -13.97 -8.34
CA THR A 39 -3.88 -14.23 -7.08
C THR A 39 -3.54 -12.91 -6.40
N GLN A 40 -3.75 -12.84 -5.09
CA GLN A 40 -3.53 -11.62 -4.33
C GLN A 40 -2.58 -11.86 -3.16
N ILE A 41 -1.83 -10.83 -2.81
CA ILE A 41 -1.01 -10.73 -1.62
C ILE A 41 -1.28 -9.39 -0.95
N SER A 42 -0.97 -9.29 0.35
CA SER A 42 -1.05 -8.01 1.06
C SER A 42 -0.12 -6.99 0.42
N VAL A 43 -0.53 -5.73 0.38
CA VAL A 43 0.37 -4.63 -0.02
C VAL A 43 1.62 -4.61 0.87
N PHE A 44 1.47 -4.91 2.17
CA PHE A 44 2.58 -4.96 3.13
C PHE A 44 3.66 -5.99 2.77
N THR A 45 3.30 -7.05 2.04
CA THR A 45 4.22 -8.14 1.68
C THR A 45 4.73 -8.06 0.25
N TRP A 46 4.56 -6.92 -0.44
CA TRP A 46 5.11 -6.74 -1.80
C TRP A 46 6.64 -6.81 -1.84
N THR A 47 7.33 -6.25 -0.84
CA THR A 47 8.80 -6.33 -0.73
C THR A 47 9.26 -7.75 -0.41
N ASP A 48 8.53 -8.45 0.45
CA ASP A 48 8.73 -9.88 0.74
C ASP A 48 8.56 -10.74 -0.53
N ALA A 49 7.56 -10.42 -1.35
CA ALA A 49 7.31 -11.11 -2.61
C ALA A 49 8.42 -10.87 -3.65
N ILE A 50 9.20 -9.79 -3.52
CA ILE A 50 10.39 -9.54 -4.35
C ILE A 50 11.57 -10.37 -3.84
N ASP A 51 11.81 -10.32 -2.53
CA ASP A 51 12.96 -10.95 -1.86
C ASP A 51 12.89 -12.48 -1.87
N HIS A 52 11.78 -13.05 -1.38
CA HIS A 52 11.60 -14.50 -1.20
C HIS A 52 10.20 -14.98 -1.63
N GLY A 53 9.59 -14.32 -2.63
CA GLY A 53 8.22 -14.60 -3.06
C GLY A 53 7.92 -16.07 -3.39
N ALA A 54 8.89 -16.84 -3.89
CA ALA A 54 8.70 -18.27 -4.20
C ALA A 54 8.40 -19.14 -2.96
N GLU A 55 8.73 -18.65 -1.76
CA GLU A 55 8.47 -19.30 -0.48
C GLU A 55 7.13 -18.88 0.15
N MET A 56 6.48 -17.84 -0.40
CA MET A 56 5.26 -17.29 0.19
C MET A 56 4.06 -18.20 -0.03
N THR A 57 3.31 -18.47 1.04
CA THR A 57 2.18 -19.40 1.06
C THR A 57 0.89 -18.77 1.57
N ALA A 58 -0.23 -19.43 1.34
CA ALA A 58 -1.53 -19.02 1.83
C ALA A 58 -1.60 -18.98 3.36
N THR A 59 -0.95 -19.93 4.04
CA THR A 59 -1.03 -20.08 5.50
C THR A 59 -0.05 -19.19 6.25
N ARG A 60 1.17 -19.00 5.73
CA ARG A 60 2.21 -18.18 6.38
C ARG A 60 2.11 -16.70 6.01
N ASP A 61 1.84 -16.39 4.75
CA ASP A 61 2.01 -15.03 4.19
C ASP A 61 0.71 -14.42 3.64
N GLY A 62 -0.39 -15.17 3.73
CA GLY A 62 -1.71 -14.70 3.33
C GLY A 62 -1.92 -14.61 1.82
N VAL A 63 -1.22 -15.42 1.02
CA VAL A 63 -1.51 -15.58 -0.42
C VAL A 63 -2.96 -16.00 -0.60
N ARG A 64 -3.70 -15.33 -1.48
CA ARG A 64 -5.10 -15.63 -1.79
C ARG A 64 -5.28 -16.09 -3.22
N GLY A 65 -6.17 -17.07 -3.39
CA GLY A 65 -6.50 -17.65 -4.70
C GLY A 65 -5.56 -18.78 -5.15
N LYS A 66 -4.49 -19.06 -4.41
CA LYS A 66 -3.55 -20.18 -4.58
C LYS A 66 -2.89 -20.53 -3.24
N ASP A 67 -2.32 -21.73 -3.15
CA ASP A 67 -1.59 -22.18 -1.95
C ASP A 67 -0.22 -21.49 -1.78
N LYS A 68 0.38 -21.03 -2.89
CA LYS A 68 1.66 -20.31 -2.90
C LYS A 68 1.81 -19.42 -4.14
N LEU A 69 2.78 -18.51 -4.13
CA LEU A 69 3.18 -17.81 -5.35
C LEU A 69 4.00 -18.74 -6.25
N ASP A 70 3.68 -18.74 -7.55
CA ASP A 70 4.40 -19.54 -8.55
C ASP A 70 5.77 -18.94 -8.87
N VAL A 71 5.85 -17.62 -8.87
CA VAL A 71 7.06 -16.83 -9.14
C VAL A 71 7.11 -15.61 -8.22
N PRO A 72 8.30 -15.13 -7.83
CA PRO A 72 8.45 -13.88 -7.09
C PRO A 72 8.17 -12.66 -7.99
N ILE A 73 7.90 -11.51 -7.38
CA ILE A 73 7.82 -10.22 -8.08
C ILE A 73 9.23 -9.81 -8.52
N LYS A 74 9.42 -9.52 -9.81
CA LYS A 74 10.71 -9.08 -10.35
C LYS A 74 10.79 -7.59 -10.64
N PHE A 75 9.65 -6.92 -10.69
CA PHE A 75 9.57 -5.50 -10.96
C PHE A 75 8.37 -4.90 -10.25
N LEU A 76 8.59 -3.74 -9.62
CA LEU A 76 7.56 -2.99 -8.93
C LEU A 76 7.64 -1.53 -9.38
N TRP A 77 6.56 -1.05 -10.00
CA TRP A 77 6.40 0.35 -10.39
C TRP A 77 5.59 1.05 -9.31
N CYS A 78 6.23 1.97 -8.57
CA CYS A 78 5.59 2.78 -7.54
C CYS A 78 5.72 4.26 -7.92
N TYR A 79 4.66 4.85 -8.49
CA TYR A 79 4.66 6.22 -9.01
C TYR A 79 3.72 7.12 -8.23
N ALA A 80 4.18 8.35 -7.94
CA ALA A 80 3.45 9.35 -7.16
C ALA A 80 2.82 8.79 -5.87
N SER A 81 3.51 7.85 -5.24
CA SER A 81 2.97 7.07 -4.14
C SER A 81 3.92 7.05 -2.95
N ASN A 82 3.32 7.11 -1.77
CA ASN A 82 4.02 6.96 -0.50
C ASN A 82 4.00 5.52 0.03
N THR A 83 3.39 4.57 -0.70
CA THR A 83 3.15 3.19 -0.27
C THR A 83 4.42 2.52 0.26
N LEU A 84 5.52 2.58 -0.49
CA LEU A 84 6.78 1.92 -0.11
C LEU A 84 7.67 2.74 0.84
N ILE A 85 7.26 3.96 1.21
CA ILE A 85 8.09 4.84 2.04
C ILE A 85 7.51 5.04 3.44
N ASN A 86 6.38 5.74 3.59
CA ASN A 86 5.84 6.11 4.91
C ASN A 86 4.47 5.48 5.21
N GLN A 87 3.93 4.67 4.28
CA GLN A 87 2.69 3.91 4.46
C GLN A 87 2.95 2.40 4.57
N HIS A 88 4.23 1.98 4.52
CA HIS A 88 4.67 0.64 4.83
C HIS A 88 5.22 0.59 6.26
N GLY A 89 4.88 -0.47 6.99
CA GLY A 89 5.26 -0.61 8.40
C GLY A 89 6.75 -0.85 8.62
N ASP A 90 7.49 -1.23 7.59
CA ASP A 90 8.92 -1.52 7.65
C ASP A 90 9.63 -1.03 6.36
N ILE A 91 10.10 0.22 6.39
CA ILE A 91 10.78 0.87 5.26
C ILE A 91 12.27 0.51 5.18
N ALA A 92 12.89 0.17 6.32
CA ALA A 92 14.30 -0.16 6.39
C ALA A 92 14.45 -1.69 6.29
N PRO A 93 15.38 -2.21 5.47
CA PRO A 93 15.66 -3.64 5.48
C PRO A 93 16.27 -4.03 6.82
N HIS A 94 15.47 -4.55 7.74
CA HIS A 94 15.97 -5.21 8.92
C HIS A 94 16.42 -6.63 8.53
N PRO A 95 17.67 -7.04 8.80
CA PRO A 95 18.05 -8.42 8.61
C PRO A 95 17.19 -9.30 9.52
N ARG A 96 16.24 -10.03 8.93
CA ARG A 96 15.39 -11.01 9.64
C ARG A 96 16.30 -12.12 10.18
N GLY A 97 16.75 -11.93 11.42
CA GLY A 97 17.75 -12.76 12.10
C GLY A 97 18.31 -12.10 13.36
N ALA A 98 18.25 -10.77 13.48
CA ALA A 98 18.46 -10.10 14.76
C ALA A 98 17.17 -10.18 15.57
N SER A 99 17.18 -11.00 16.63
CA SER A 99 16.09 -11.12 17.59
C SER A 99 15.92 -9.82 18.36
N GLY A 100 15.20 -8.86 17.79
CA GLY A 100 14.79 -7.63 18.44
C GLY A 100 13.37 -7.30 18.01
N ARG A 101 12.42 -7.48 18.94
CA ARG A 101 11.05 -6.98 18.77
C ARG A 101 11.11 -5.46 18.59
N GLN A 102 10.16 -4.91 17.83
CA GLN A 102 9.73 -3.54 18.07
C GLN A 102 9.22 -3.40 19.51
#